data_AF-A0A9X2I704-F1
#
_entry.id   AF-A0A9X2I704-F1
#
_cell.length_a   1.000
_cell.length_b   1.000
_cell.length_c   1.000
_cell.angle_alpha   90.00
_cell.angle_beta   90.00
_cell.angle_gamma   90.00
#
_symmetry.space_group_name_H-M   'P 1'
#
loop_
_entity.id
_entity.type
_entity.pdbx_description
1 polymer ?
#
loop_
_entity_poly.entity_id
_entity_poly.type
_entity_poly.pdbx_seq_one_letter_code
_entity_poly.pdbx_strand_id
1 'polypeptide(L)'
;MPRGTSKKYLHLQDEWVKLYNEEGLNFTKIAKRYSVQPETVSRYINHLVSKKTRSPFKENVHKWLSDYRKGKSFAEIARSHNVSETAVKNNIYKELQPIIQDLKWTWIALYKKGQSLKQIGDVYNFHPKVILNEIKNEVHLNVKTNHNVYEHFRGEWAKLYREGLSFEAIANKYNVSTDTVYRNVRHKVQVRSKKTNSDLIQELVPIWRHLYYKKGYTLQQISSEYKISTSTIYRHVRETVSSC
;
A
#
# COMPACT_ATOMS: atom_id res chain seq x y z
N MET A 1 10.73 31.41 -49.39
CA MET A 1 9.27 31.62 -49.26
C MET A 1 8.71 30.59 -48.26
N PRO A 2 8.39 30.96 -47.01
CA PRO A 2 7.69 30.03 -46.13
C PRO A 2 6.23 29.93 -46.59
N ARG A 3 5.79 28.72 -46.96
CA ARG A 3 4.40 28.44 -47.34
C ARG A 3 3.52 28.59 -46.10
N GLY A 4 2.88 29.75 -45.95
CA GLY A 4 1.81 29.95 -44.98
C GLY A 4 0.68 28.97 -45.28
N THR A 5 0.52 27.96 -44.43
CA THR A 5 -0.54 26.97 -44.56
C THR A 5 -1.87 27.68 -44.33
N SER A 6 -2.70 27.78 -45.36
CA SER A 6 -4.05 28.36 -45.26
C SER A 6 -4.79 27.70 -44.10
N LYS A 7 -5.31 28.53 -43.18
CA LYS A 7 -6.07 28.08 -42.01
C LYS A 7 -7.45 27.57 -42.46
N LYS A 8 -7.48 26.34 -42.99
CA LYS A 8 -8.64 25.66 -43.60
C LYS A 8 -9.96 25.79 -42.80
N TYR A 9 -9.89 25.83 -41.46
CA TYR A 9 -11.07 25.82 -40.59
C TYR A 9 -11.29 27.15 -39.85
N LEU A 10 -10.70 28.25 -40.32
CA LEU A 10 -10.83 29.56 -39.66
C LEU A 10 -12.30 30.03 -39.60
N HIS A 11 -13.09 29.72 -40.64
CA HIS A 11 -14.52 30.04 -40.71
C HIS A 11 -15.37 29.31 -39.67
N LEU A 12 -14.89 28.22 -39.07
CA LEU A 12 -15.60 27.47 -38.02
C LEU A 12 -15.19 27.89 -36.61
N GLN A 13 -14.24 28.82 -36.48
CA GLN A 13 -13.62 29.16 -35.20
C GLN A 13 -14.64 29.74 -34.21
N ASP A 14 -15.45 30.70 -34.63
CA ASP A 14 -16.47 31.33 -33.78
C ASP A 14 -17.57 30.36 -33.37
N GLU A 15 -18.00 29.51 -34.31
CA GLU A 15 -18.97 28.45 -34.04
C GLU A 15 -18.43 27.44 -33.04
N TRP A 16 -17.19 26.98 -33.19
CA TRP A 16 -16.55 26.07 -32.24
C TRP A 16 -16.35 26.70 -30.86
N VAL A 17 -16.07 28.00 -30.78
CA VAL A 17 -16.03 28.76 -29.51
C VAL A 17 -17.41 28.80 -28.86
N LYS A 18 -18.47 29.04 -29.65
CA LYS A 18 -19.87 29.03 -29.18
C LYS A 18 -20.28 27.67 -28.62
N LEU A 19 -20.02 26.59 -29.37
CA LEU A 19 -20.28 25.21 -28.94
C LEU A 19 -19.54 24.86 -27.63
N TYR A 20 -18.32 25.38 -27.45
CA TYR A 20 -17.54 25.14 -26.24
C TYR A 20 -18.06 25.94 -25.04
N ASN A 21 -18.29 27.24 -25.19
CA ASN A 21 -18.63 28.14 -24.08
C ASN A 21 -20.11 28.10 -23.68
N GLU A 22 -21.02 28.01 -24.66
CA GLU A 22 -22.47 28.08 -24.44
C GLU A 22 -23.09 26.70 -24.28
N GLU A 23 -22.74 25.74 -25.15
CA GLU A 23 -23.29 24.38 -25.11
C GLU A 23 -22.47 23.42 -24.22
N GLY A 24 -21.29 23.84 -23.75
CA GLY A 24 -20.44 23.03 -22.84
C GLY A 24 -19.84 21.77 -23.47
N LEU A 25 -19.75 21.72 -24.80
CA LEU A 25 -19.18 20.59 -25.52
C LEU A 25 -17.64 20.56 -25.36
N ASN A 26 -17.08 19.38 -25.16
CA ASN A 26 -15.62 19.20 -25.16
C ASN A 26 -15.06 19.08 -26.58
N PHE A 27 -13.74 19.26 -26.75
CA PHE A 27 -13.08 19.22 -28.06
C PHE A 27 -13.35 17.93 -28.83
N THR A 28 -13.49 16.78 -28.16
CA THR A 28 -13.81 15.50 -28.79
C THR A 28 -15.22 15.47 -29.39
N LYS A 29 -16.22 15.99 -28.67
CA LYS A 29 -17.60 16.05 -29.16
C LYS A 29 -17.73 17.03 -30.33
N ILE A 30 -17.06 18.19 -30.24
CA ILE A 30 -17.02 19.16 -31.35
C ILE A 30 -16.34 18.53 -32.57
N ALA A 31 -15.18 17.90 -32.40
CA ALA A 31 -14.47 17.20 -33.47
C ALA A 31 -15.33 16.14 -34.18
N LYS A 32 -16.06 15.33 -33.41
CA LYS A 32 -16.97 14.31 -33.96
C LYS A 32 -18.08 14.93 -34.81
N ARG A 33 -18.60 16.11 -34.44
CA ARG A 33 -19.69 16.79 -35.16
C ARG A 33 -19.27 17.32 -36.53
N TYR A 34 -18.02 17.74 -36.66
CA TYR A 34 -17.47 18.28 -37.92
C TYR A 34 -16.54 17.29 -38.64
N SER A 35 -16.49 16.02 -38.21
CA SER A 35 -15.63 14.99 -38.77
C SER A 35 -14.16 15.40 -38.88
N VAL A 36 -13.65 16.10 -37.85
CA VAL A 36 -12.25 16.52 -37.72
C VAL A 36 -11.60 15.87 -36.51
N GLN A 37 -10.27 15.92 -36.41
CA GLN A 37 -9.55 15.45 -35.23
C GLN A 37 -9.69 16.43 -34.04
N PRO A 38 -9.79 15.97 -32.79
CA PRO A 38 -9.86 16.84 -31.60
C PRO A 38 -8.70 17.85 -31.50
N GLU A 39 -7.51 17.47 -31.97
CA GLU A 39 -6.32 18.33 -32.05
C GLU A 39 -6.52 19.49 -33.03
N THR A 40 -7.32 19.27 -34.08
CA THR A 40 -7.68 20.32 -35.05
C THR A 40 -8.56 21.36 -34.38
N VAL A 41 -9.59 20.93 -33.64
CA VAL A 41 -10.43 21.85 -32.86
C VAL A 41 -9.59 22.60 -31.83
N SER A 42 -8.78 21.89 -31.05
CA SER A 42 -7.88 22.46 -30.04
C SER A 42 -6.96 23.53 -30.65
N ARG A 43 -6.32 23.25 -31.79
CA ARG A 43 -5.42 24.21 -32.47
C ARG A 43 -6.10 25.55 -32.78
N TYR A 44 -7.38 25.53 -33.13
CA TYR A 44 -8.12 26.73 -33.53
C TYR A 44 -8.76 27.47 -32.36
N ILE A 45 -9.28 26.79 -31.33
CA ILE A 45 -10.04 27.47 -30.28
C ILE A 45 -9.38 27.47 -28.90
N ASN A 46 -8.34 26.65 -28.64
CA ASN A 46 -7.75 26.51 -27.29
C ASN A 46 -7.19 27.81 -26.71
N HIS A 47 -6.78 28.76 -27.56
CA HIS A 47 -6.32 30.09 -27.13
C HIS A 47 -7.46 31.10 -26.93
N LEU A 48 -8.66 30.79 -27.42
CA LEU A 48 -9.85 31.65 -27.34
C LEU A 48 -10.81 31.21 -26.24
N VAL A 49 -10.73 29.96 -25.79
CA VAL A 49 -11.60 29.43 -24.75
C VAL A 49 -10.86 29.34 -23.42
N SER A 50 -11.48 29.85 -22.35
CA SER A 50 -10.98 29.59 -21.00
C SER A 50 -11.16 28.10 -20.67
N LYS A 51 -10.15 27.45 -20.05
CA LYS A 51 -10.27 26.07 -19.57
C LYS A 51 -11.28 25.99 -18.42
N LYS A 52 -12.57 26.05 -18.73
CA LYS A 52 -13.64 25.61 -17.82
C LYS A 52 -13.80 24.11 -17.95
N THR A 53 -12.78 23.35 -17.57
CA THR A 53 -12.99 21.95 -17.21
C THR A 53 -13.77 21.93 -15.90
N ARG A 54 -15.10 22.02 -15.99
CA ARG A 54 -15.96 21.61 -14.88
C ARG A 54 -15.60 20.16 -14.58
N SER A 55 -15.08 19.89 -13.37
CA SER A 55 -14.81 18.52 -12.94
C SER A 55 -16.08 17.71 -13.18
N PRO A 56 -16.02 16.56 -13.88
CA PRO A 56 -17.20 15.74 -14.13
C PRO A 56 -17.86 15.26 -12.82
N PHE A 57 -17.16 15.43 -11.70
CA PHE A 57 -17.61 15.04 -10.37
C PHE A 57 -18.14 16.20 -9.52
N LYS A 58 -18.11 17.45 -10.00
CA LYS A 58 -18.43 18.65 -9.18
C LYS A 58 -19.75 18.52 -8.44
N GLU A 59 -20.78 17.98 -9.10
CA GLU A 59 -22.11 17.78 -8.51
C GLU A 59 -22.15 16.67 -7.45
N ASN A 60 -21.24 15.69 -7.56
CA ASN A 60 -21.16 14.56 -6.65
C ASN A 60 -20.24 14.82 -5.44
N VAL A 61 -19.34 15.80 -5.51
CA VAL A 61 -18.37 16.08 -4.43
C VAL A 61 -19.07 16.39 -3.11
N HIS A 62 -20.20 17.11 -3.14
CA HIS A 62 -20.97 17.39 -1.91
C HIS A 62 -21.50 16.11 -1.24
N LYS A 63 -21.98 15.14 -2.02
CA LYS A 63 -22.42 13.84 -1.50
C LYS A 63 -21.23 13.05 -0.94
N TRP A 64 -20.11 13.06 -1.66
CA TRP A 64 -18.88 12.40 -1.21
C TRP A 64 -18.33 12.99 0.09
N LEU A 65 -18.38 14.31 0.25
CA LEU A 65 -18.01 15.01 1.49
C LEU A 65 -18.94 14.65 2.65
N SER A 66 -20.26 14.57 2.41
CA SER A 66 -21.22 14.15 3.43
C SER A 66 -20.93 12.74 3.93
N ASP A 67 -20.69 11.82 2.99
CA ASP A 67 -20.36 10.43 3.30
C ASP A 67 -19.02 10.29 4.02
N TYR A 68 -18.00 11.05 3.61
CA TYR A 68 -16.72 11.11 4.29
C TYR A 68 -16.86 11.59 5.73
N ARG A 69 -17.64 12.66 5.96
CA ARG A 69 -17.91 13.18 7.31
C ARG A 69 -18.69 12.20 8.20
N LYS A 70 -19.41 11.24 7.61
CA LYS A 70 -20.06 10.14 8.35
C LYS A 70 -19.10 8.99 8.67
N GLY A 71 -17.81 9.12 8.33
CA GLY A 71 -16.78 8.12 8.62
C GLY A 71 -16.60 7.07 7.52
N LYS A 72 -17.28 7.19 6.36
CA LYS A 72 -17.03 6.27 5.25
C LYS A 72 -15.62 6.49 4.69
N SER A 73 -14.94 5.38 4.40
CA SER A 73 -13.64 5.39 3.73
C SER A 73 -13.76 5.82 2.27
N PHE A 74 -12.66 6.32 1.69
CA PHE A 74 -12.63 6.69 0.27
C PHE A 74 -12.98 5.50 -0.65
N ALA A 75 -12.57 4.29 -0.28
CA ALA A 75 -12.88 3.07 -1.02
C ALA A 75 -14.37 2.69 -0.96
N GLU A 76 -15.07 2.96 0.14
CA GLU A 76 -16.52 2.76 0.24
C GLU A 76 -17.28 3.78 -0.61
N ILE A 77 -16.90 5.05 -0.52
CA ILE A 77 -17.50 6.13 -1.32
C ILE A 77 -17.29 5.85 -2.82
N ALA A 78 -16.09 5.44 -3.20
CA ALA A 78 -15.75 5.08 -4.57
C ALA A 78 -16.64 3.97 -5.12
N ARG A 79 -16.85 2.90 -4.35
CA ARG A 79 -17.74 1.80 -4.71
C ARG A 79 -19.20 2.24 -4.82
N SER A 80 -19.69 3.02 -3.86
CA SER A 80 -21.08 3.52 -3.87
C SER A 80 -21.40 4.43 -5.06
N HIS A 81 -20.39 5.11 -5.61
CA HIS A 81 -20.56 6.06 -6.71
C HIS A 81 -19.98 5.57 -8.05
N ASN A 82 -19.50 4.32 -8.12
CA ASN A 82 -18.89 3.71 -9.30
C ASN A 82 -17.79 4.58 -9.93
N VAL A 83 -16.87 5.08 -9.09
CA VAL A 83 -15.73 5.92 -9.49
C VAL A 83 -14.45 5.39 -8.86
N SER A 84 -13.29 5.84 -9.34
CA SER A 84 -12.01 5.45 -8.73
C SER A 84 -11.82 6.11 -7.36
N GLU A 85 -11.19 5.39 -6.43
CA GLU A 85 -10.82 5.92 -5.11
C GLU A 85 -9.95 7.18 -5.23
N THR A 86 -9.03 7.21 -6.19
CA THR A 86 -8.19 8.37 -6.48
C THR A 86 -9.01 9.59 -6.91
N ALA A 87 -10.08 9.42 -7.69
CA ALA A 87 -10.95 10.52 -8.09
C ALA A 87 -11.72 11.08 -6.90
N VAL A 88 -12.30 10.20 -6.06
CA VAL A 88 -12.97 10.61 -4.82
C VAL A 88 -12.03 11.38 -3.91
N LYS A 89 -10.86 10.80 -3.64
CA LYS A 89 -9.81 11.39 -2.83
C LYS A 89 -9.46 12.79 -3.34
N ASN A 90 -9.05 12.92 -4.60
CA ASN A 90 -8.59 14.20 -5.14
C ASN A 90 -9.66 15.29 -5.13
N ASN A 91 -10.93 14.95 -5.36
CA ASN A 91 -12.00 15.95 -5.36
C ASN A 91 -12.40 16.33 -3.92
N ILE A 92 -12.51 15.38 -2.99
CA ILE A 92 -12.78 15.69 -1.58
C ILE A 92 -11.66 16.54 -0.99
N TYR A 93 -10.39 16.18 -1.22
CA TYR A 93 -9.25 16.93 -0.68
C TYR A 93 -9.21 18.37 -1.17
N LYS A 94 -9.57 18.65 -2.45
CA LYS A 94 -9.65 20.02 -2.96
C LYS A 94 -10.62 20.89 -2.17
N GLU A 95 -11.76 20.34 -1.78
CA GLU A 95 -12.77 21.04 -0.98
C GLU A 95 -12.37 21.17 0.50
N LEU A 96 -11.65 20.18 1.03
CA LEU A 96 -11.16 20.22 2.42
C LEU A 96 -9.91 21.11 2.58
N GLN A 97 -9.17 21.37 1.51
CA GLN A 97 -7.88 22.08 1.57
C GLN A 97 -7.94 23.44 2.29
N PRO A 98 -8.94 24.32 2.05
CA PRO A 98 -9.03 25.60 2.77
C PRO A 98 -9.17 25.39 4.28
N ILE A 99 -10.07 24.48 4.69
CA ILE A 99 -10.31 24.14 6.09
C ILE A 99 -9.05 23.55 6.73
N ILE A 100 -8.33 22.69 6.01
CA ILE A 100 -7.07 22.09 6.47
C ILE A 100 -6.03 23.19 6.74
N GLN A 101 -5.92 24.20 5.88
CA GLN A 101 -4.98 25.31 6.11
C GLN A 101 -5.33 26.13 7.35
N ASP A 102 -6.62 26.41 7.57
CA ASP A 102 -7.08 27.12 8.77
C ASP A 102 -6.81 26.32 10.06
N LEU A 103 -6.95 24.98 9.99
CA LEU A 103 -6.75 24.09 11.13
C LEU A 103 -5.29 23.69 11.38
N LYS A 104 -4.40 23.88 10.40
CA LYS A 104 -2.99 23.42 10.44
C LYS A 104 -2.29 23.83 11.73
N TRP A 105 -2.34 25.12 12.08
CA TRP A 105 -1.67 25.65 13.27
C TRP A 105 -2.27 25.13 14.58
N THR A 106 -3.59 24.91 14.60
CA THR A 106 -4.28 24.29 15.72
C THR A 106 -3.82 22.85 15.92
N TRP A 107 -3.73 22.06 14.85
CA TRP A 107 -3.23 20.69 14.92
C TRP A 107 -1.79 20.61 15.40
N ILE A 108 -0.92 21.53 14.95
CA ILE A 108 0.46 21.63 15.43
C ILE A 108 0.49 21.92 16.94
N ALA A 109 -0.30 22.87 17.40
CA ALA A 109 -0.37 23.23 18.82
C ALA A 109 -0.87 22.07 19.68
N LEU A 110 -1.92 21.37 19.26
CA LEU A 110 -2.47 20.21 19.96
C LEU A 110 -1.47 19.04 20.00
N TYR A 111 -0.77 18.79 18.89
CA TYR A 111 0.27 17.78 18.85
C TYR A 111 1.42 18.10 19.79
N LYS A 112 1.90 19.35 19.80
CA LYS A 112 2.95 19.83 20.73
C LYS A 112 2.52 19.76 22.20
N LYS A 113 1.21 19.81 22.49
CA LYS A 113 0.64 19.58 23.82
C LYS A 113 0.52 18.10 24.20
N GLY A 114 0.94 17.17 23.33
CA GLY A 114 0.96 15.73 23.59
C GLY A 114 -0.28 14.97 23.11
N GLN A 115 -1.20 15.61 22.37
CA GLN A 115 -2.31 14.86 21.76
C GLN A 115 -1.81 13.99 20.60
N SER A 116 -2.31 12.76 20.53
CA SER A 116 -2.04 11.86 19.41
C SER A 116 -2.77 12.30 18.13
N LEU A 117 -2.21 11.95 16.97
CA LEU A 117 -2.85 12.22 15.67
C LEU A 117 -4.24 11.58 15.55
N LYS A 118 -4.48 10.47 16.27
CA LYS A 118 -5.79 9.84 16.37
C LYS A 118 -6.79 10.74 17.10
N GLN A 119 -6.43 11.21 18.30
CA GLN A 119 -7.28 12.11 19.08
C GLN A 119 -7.59 13.41 18.32
N ILE A 120 -6.59 14.01 17.66
CA ILE A 120 -6.80 15.21 16.83
C ILE A 120 -7.75 14.86 15.66
N GLY A 121 -7.55 13.70 15.03
CA GLY A 121 -8.41 13.20 13.97
C GLY A 121 -9.86 13.02 14.38
N ASP A 122 -10.10 12.44 15.56
CA ASP A 122 -11.42 12.20 16.09
C ASP A 122 -12.16 13.52 16.41
N VAL A 123 -11.44 14.52 16.95
CA VAL A 123 -12.00 15.85 17.28
C VAL A 123 -12.40 16.64 16.03
N TYR A 124 -11.54 16.65 15.00
CA TYR A 124 -11.77 17.44 13.79
C TYR A 124 -12.39 16.65 12.64
N ASN A 125 -12.68 15.36 12.85
CA ASN A 125 -13.20 14.42 11.86
C ASN A 125 -12.29 14.30 10.61
N PHE A 126 -10.99 14.17 10.85
CA PHE A 126 -9.99 13.92 9.82
C PHE A 126 -9.26 12.61 10.08
N HIS A 127 -8.99 11.86 9.00
CA HIS A 127 -8.15 10.68 9.12
C HIS A 127 -6.74 11.09 9.61
N PRO A 128 -6.11 10.38 10.58
CA PRO A 128 -4.81 10.77 11.17
C PRO A 128 -3.68 10.97 10.15
N LYS A 129 -3.72 10.21 9.05
CA LYS A 129 -2.78 10.33 7.92
C LYS A 129 -2.88 11.68 7.17
N VAL A 130 -4.06 12.30 7.14
CA VAL A 130 -4.25 13.66 6.58
C VAL A 130 -3.48 14.65 7.44
N ILE A 131 -3.76 14.63 8.74
CA ILE A 131 -3.16 15.53 9.73
C ILE A 131 -1.63 15.37 9.70
N LEU A 132 -1.13 14.12 9.76
CA LEU A 132 0.29 13.83 9.66
C LEU A 132 0.93 14.46 8.42
N ASN A 133 0.33 14.27 7.25
CA ASN A 133 0.90 14.79 6.01
C ASN A 133 0.99 16.31 5.97
N GLU A 134 0.07 17.00 6.65
CA GLU A 134 0.04 18.46 6.70
C GLU A 134 1.03 19.03 7.72
N ILE A 135 1.11 18.44 8.92
CA ILE A 135 1.90 19.01 10.01
C ILE A 135 3.34 18.48 10.08
N LYS A 136 3.64 17.33 9.45
CA LYS A 136 4.91 16.60 9.64
C LYS A 136 6.18 17.45 9.51
N ASN A 137 6.19 18.40 8.57
CA ASN A 137 7.35 19.25 8.34
C ASN A 137 7.54 20.27 9.49
N GLU A 138 6.43 20.78 10.05
CA GLU A 138 6.43 21.82 11.09
C GLU A 138 6.71 21.26 12.49
N VAL A 139 6.30 20.01 12.73
CA VAL A 139 6.57 19.30 13.99
C VAL A 139 7.81 18.40 13.91
N HIS A 140 8.61 18.54 12.84
CA HIS A 140 9.81 17.73 12.59
C HIS A 140 9.55 16.22 12.73
N LEU A 141 8.32 15.78 12.43
CA LEU A 141 7.99 14.37 12.32
C LEU A 141 8.58 13.90 11.01
N ASN A 142 9.86 13.54 11.06
CA ASN A 142 10.53 12.94 9.93
C ASN A 142 9.80 11.62 9.59
N VAL A 143 9.00 11.63 8.53
CA VAL A 143 8.30 10.43 7.99
C VAL A 143 9.30 9.48 7.27
N LYS A 144 10.59 9.60 7.57
CA LYS A 144 11.61 8.62 7.26
C LYS A 144 12.62 8.55 8.40
N THR A 145 12.21 8.11 9.58
CA THR A 145 13.15 7.31 10.37
C THR A 145 13.28 5.95 9.69
N ASN A 146 14.11 5.92 8.66
CA ASN A 146 14.91 4.72 8.33
C ASN A 146 15.88 4.37 9.47
N HIS A 147 15.84 5.10 10.59
CA HIS A 147 16.54 4.74 11.79
C HIS A 147 15.90 3.48 12.37
N ASN A 148 16.54 2.37 12.06
CA ASN A 148 16.29 1.10 12.69
C ASN A 148 16.43 1.29 14.21
N VAL A 149 15.31 1.28 14.93
CA VAL A 149 15.25 1.49 16.39
C VAL A 149 16.12 0.45 17.13
N TYR A 150 16.37 -0.70 16.49
CA TYR A 150 17.16 -1.80 17.04
C TYR A 150 18.63 -1.79 16.58
N GLU A 151 19.11 -0.72 15.93
CA GLU A 151 20.48 -0.67 15.40
C GLU A 151 21.53 -0.95 16.48
N HIS A 152 21.33 -0.42 17.69
CA HIS A 152 22.20 -0.63 18.85
C HIS A 152 22.21 -2.08 19.34
N PHE A 153 21.12 -2.85 19.15
CA PHE A 153 21.04 -4.26 19.53
C PHE A 153 21.63 -5.22 18.49
N ARG A 154 21.90 -4.77 17.26
CA ARG A 154 22.32 -5.67 16.16
C ARG A 154 23.61 -6.43 16.47
N GLY A 155 24.57 -5.79 17.15
CA GLY A 155 25.84 -6.41 17.52
C GLY A 155 25.64 -7.53 18.55
N GLU A 156 24.84 -7.24 19.57
CA GLU A 156 24.51 -8.18 20.64
C GLU A 156 23.67 -9.36 20.12
N TRP A 157 22.63 -9.10 19.33
CA TRP A 157 21.81 -10.17 18.75
C TRP A 157 22.64 -11.08 17.82
N ALA A 158 23.58 -10.52 17.06
CA ALA A 158 24.49 -11.32 16.24
C ALA A 158 25.46 -12.17 17.09
N LYS A 159 25.87 -11.67 18.27
CA LYS A 159 26.69 -12.42 19.23
C LYS A 159 25.90 -13.57 19.86
N LEU A 160 24.71 -13.29 20.39
CA LEU A 160 23.82 -14.30 20.99
C LEU A 160 23.46 -15.42 19.99
N TYR A 161 23.24 -15.07 18.73
CA TYR A 161 22.99 -16.06 17.68
C TYR A 161 24.21 -16.96 17.43
N ARG A 162 25.41 -16.37 17.37
CA ARG A 162 26.67 -17.12 17.25
C ARG A 162 26.92 -18.04 18.44
N GLU A 163 26.53 -17.61 19.64
CA GLU A 163 26.63 -18.37 20.89
C GLU A 163 25.64 -19.55 20.99
N GLY A 164 24.69 -19.68 20.07
CA GLY A 164 23.77 -20.84 20.06
C GLY A 164 22.30 -20.48 20.00
N LEU A 165 21.91 -19.28 20.44
CA LEU A 165 20.51 -18.93 20.60
C LEU A 165 19.78 -18.85 19.25
N SER A 166 18.53 -19.32 19.23
CA SER A 166 17.64 -19.16 18.08
C SER A 166 17.15 -17.71 17.97
N PHE A 167 16.74 -17.30 16.76
CA PHE A 167 16.10 -15.99 16.59
C PHE A 167 14.87 -15.80 17.47
N GLU A 168 14.13 -16.88 17.76
CA GLU A 168 12.96 -16.87 18.64
C GLU A 168 13.35 -16.65 20.11
N ALA A 169 14.39 -17.34 20.59
CA ALA A 169 14.89 -17.14 21.95
C ALA A 169 15.41 -15.70 22.14
N ILE A 170 16.09 -15.14 21.14
CA ILE A 170 16.52 -13.74 21.15
C ILE A 170 15.30 -12.82 21.12
N ALA A 171 14.33 -13.07 20.23
CA ALA A 171 13.12 -12.25 20.13
C ALA A 171 12.34 -12.18 21.45
N ASN A 172 12.16 -13.32 22.11
CA ASN A 172 11.52 -13.41 23.43
C ASN A 172 12.31 -12.64 24.50
N LYS A 173 13.65 -12.75 24.49
CA LYS A 173 14.52 -12.03 25.44
C LYS A 173 14.38 -10.51 25.36
N TYR A 174 14.18 -9.96 24.15
CA TYR A 174 14.07 -8.50 23.94
C TYR A 174 12.63 -8.04 23.71
N ASN A 175 11.63 -8.91 23.89
CA ASN A 175 10.21 -8.64 23.65
C ASN A 175 9.94 -8.00 22.27
N VAL A 176 10.53 -8.58 21.22
CA VAL A 176 10.35 -8.16 19.83
C VAL A 176 9.89 -9.33 18.98
N SER A 177 9.47 -9.08 17.74
CA SER A 177 9.14 -10.19 16.83
C SER A 177 10.40 -10.91 16.33
N THR A 178 10.27 -12.21 16.07
CA THR A 178 11.35 -13.02 15.45
C THR A 178 11.80 -12.43 14.11
N ASP A 179 10.88 -11.87 13.33
CA ASP A 179 11.18 -11.22 12.06
C ASP A 179 11.97 -9.92 12.26
N THR A 180 11.69 -9.16 13.32
CA THR A 180 12.49 -7.99 13.72
C THR A 180 13.94 -8.40 13.96
N VAL A 181 14.18 -9.46 14.74
CA VAL A 181 15.55 -9.98 14.98
C VAL A 181 16.21 -10.45 13.69
N TYR A 182 15.50 -11.25 12.89
CA TYR A 182 16.01 -11.78 11.63
C TYR A 182 16.44 -10.67 10.65
N ARG A 183 15.56 -9.68 10.38
CA ARG A 183 15.86 -8.56 9.46
C ARG A 183 17.09 -7.77 9.91
N ASN A 184 17.26 -7.63 11.21
CA ASN A 184 18.36 -6.90 11.83
C ASN A 184 19.71 -7.63 11.74
N VAL A 185 19.69 -8.96 11.81
CA VAL A 185 20.90 -9.77 12.04
C VAL A 185 21.33 -10.58 10.82
N ARG A 186 20.44 -10.89 9.87
CA ARG A 186 20.72 -11.78 8.72
C ARG A 186 21.91 -11.38 7.85
N HIS A 187 22.29 -10.10 7.83
CA HIS A 187 23.45 -9.60 7.08
C HIS A 187 24.77 -9.68 7.87
N LYS A 188 24.72 -9.99 9.17
CA LYS A 188 25.88 -10.07 10.08
C LYS A 188 26.20 -11.50 10.54
N VAL A 189 25.36 -12.47 10.20
CA VAL A 189 25.54 -13.88 10.58
C VAL A 189 25.24 -14.79 9.40
N GLN A 190 25.93 -15.93 9.33
CA GLN A 190 25.52 -17.01 8.46
C GLN A 190 24.28 -17.67 9.06
N VAL A 191 23.12 -17.45 8.43
CA VAL A 191 21.87 -18.01 8.91
C VAL A 191 21.92 -19.53 8.77
N ARG A 192 22.00 -20.23 9.91
CA ARG A 192 21.78 -21.68 10.01
C ARG A 192 20.61 -22.10 9.12
N SER A 193 20.92 -22.97 8.17
CA SER A 193 19.94 -23.53 7.25
C SER A 193 18.79 -24.16 8.04
N LYS A 194 17.55 -23.79 7.72
CA LYS A 194 16.34 -24.48 8.19
C LYS A 194 16.14 -25.84 7.52
N LYS A 195 17.03 -26.27 6.61
CA LYS A 195 16.94 -27.61 6.03
C LYS A 195 17.09 -28.62 7.14
N THR A 196 15.97 -29.26 7.47
CA THR A 196 15.99 -30.61 8.01
C THR A 196 16.91 -31.40 7.09
N ASN A 197 17.96 -31.99 7.65
CA ASN A 197 19.07 -32.56 6.90
C ASN A 197 18.50 -33.64 5.96
N SER A 198 18.25 -33.27 4.69
CA SER A 198 17.39 -34.03 3.79
C SER A 198 17.96 -35.41 3.56
N ASP A 199 19.29 -35.50 3.48
CA ASP A 199 20.01 -36.75 3.24
C ASP A 199 19.88 -37.69 4.44
N LEU A 200 20.07 -37.17 5.66
CA LEU A 200 19.85 -37.93 6.90
C LEU A 200 18.39 -38.39 7.03
N ILE A 201 17.41 -37.54 6.65
CA ILE A 201 16.00 -37.96 6.67
C ILE A 201 15.78 -39.09 5.69
N GLN A 202 16.28 -38.99 4.45
CA GLN A 202 16.11 -40.02 3.43
C GLN A 202 16.72 -41.36 3.88
N GLU A 203 17.87 -41.35 4.57
CA GLU A 203 18.47 -42.55 5.16
C GLU A 203 17.60 -43.17 6.28
N LEU A 204 16.91 -42.34 7.06
CA LEU A 204 16.08 -42.78 8.18
C LEU A 204 14.65 -43.20 7.78
N VAL A 205 14.15 -42.76 6.61
CA VAL A 205 12.78 -43.11 6.14
C VAL A 205 12.52 -44.62 6.10
N PRO A 206 13.40 -45.48 5.55
CA PRO A 206 13.20 -46.91 5.54
C PRO A 206 13.07 -47.50 6.95
N ILE A 207 13.86 -46.99 7.90
CA ILE A 207 13.85 -47.43 9.29
C ILE A 207 12.53 -47.03 9.97
N TRP A 208 12.07 -45.79 9.79
CA TRP A 208 10.79 -45.33 10.33
C TRP A 208 9.61 -46.15 9.81
N ARG A 209 9.62 -46.53 8.52
CA ARG A 209 8.57 -47.39 7.94
C ARG A 209 8.57 -48.78 8.54
N HIS A 210 9.75 -49.36 8.72
CA HIS A 210 9.85 -50.67 9.36
C HIS A 210 9.33 -50.62 10.81
N LEU A 211 9.75 -49.62 11.58
CA LEU A 211 9.27 -49.43 12.96
C LEU A 211 7.75 -49.22 13.00
N TYR A 212 7.20 -48.40 12.12
CA TYR A 212 5.78 -48.06 12.10
C TYR A 212 4.90 -49.19 11.58
N TYR A 213 5.16 -49.70 10.36
CA TYR A 213 4.29 -50.69 9.71
C TYR A 213 4.59 -52.15 10.09
N LYS A 214 5.84 -52.49 10.46
CA LYS A 214 6.22 -53.88 10.77
C LYS A 214 6.32 -54.14 12.25
N LYS A 215 6.83 -53.19 13.05
CA LYS A 215 6.96 -53.34 14.50
C LYS A 215 5.83 -52.68 15.31
N GLY A 216 4.93 -51.93 14.68
CA GLY A 216 3.77 -51.31 15.34
C GLY A 216 4.11 -50.14 16.26
N TYR A 217 5.28 -49.50 16.10
CA TYR A 217 5.67 -48.35 16.91
C TYR A 217 4.79 -47.14 16.58
N THR A 218 4.44 -46.36 17.60
CA THR A 218 3.75 -45.08 17.43
C THR A 218 4.70 -44.01 16.89
N LEU A 219 4.16 -42.99 16.22
CA LEU A 219 4.94 -41.85 15.75
C LEU A 219 5.65 -41.12 16.90
N GLN A 220 5.03 -41.11 18.08
CA GLN A 220 5.58 -40.53 19.31
C GLN A 220 6.84 -41.30 19.76
N GLN A 221 6.79 -42.64 19.77
CA GLN A 221 7.95 -43.47 20.11
C GLN A 221 9.11 -43.24 19.14
N ILE A 222 8.83 -43.23 17.84
CA ILE A 222 9.85 -42.97 16.81
C ILE A 222 10.39 -41.52 16.94
N SER A 223 9.51 -40.56 17.26
CA SER A 223 9.90 -39.17 17.48
C SER A 223 10.84 -39.00 18.67
N SER A 224 10.55 -39.68 19.78
CA SER A 224 11.40 -39.69 20.96
C SER A 224 12.76 -40.34 20.69
N GLU A 225 12.78 -41.46 19.95
CA GLU A 225 14.00 -42.21 19.65
C GLU A 225 14.95 -41.42 18.73
N TYR A 226 14.43 -40.82 17.66
CA TYR A 226 15.24 -40.11 16.66
C TYR A 226 15.33 -38.60 16.88
N LYS A 227 14.67 -38.07 17.92
CA LYS A 227 14.59 -36.62 18.24
C LYS A 227 14.12 -35.76 17.05
N ILE A 228 13.20 -36.31 16.24
CA ILE A 228 12.62 -35.65 15.08
C ILE A 228 11.11 -35.47 15.31
N SER A 229 10.52 -34.38 14.85
CA SER A 229 9.09 -34.12 15.09
C SER A 229 8.21 -35.22 14.49
N THR A 230 7.16 -35.61 15.23
CA THR A 230 6.12 -36.56 14.78
C THR A 230 5.55 -36.18 13.41
N SER A 231 5.38 -34.88 13.16
CA SER A 231 4.89 -34.32 11.90
C SER A 231 5.86 -34.50 10.72
N THR A 232 7.17 -34.48 10.97
CA THR A 232 8.19 -34.78 9.93
C THR A 232 8.20 -36.27 9.61
N ILE A 233 8.17 -37.13 10.64
CA ILE A 233 8.14 -38.59 10.49
C ILE A 233 6.88 -39.02 9.71
N TYR A 234 5.70 -38.53 10.12
CA TYR A 234 4.42 -38.85 9.49
C TYR A 234 4.41 -38.54 7.99
N ARG A 235 4.92 -37.37 7.60
CA ARG A 235 5.00 -36.92 6.20
C ARG A 235 5.73 -37.95 5.34
N HIS A 236 6.93 -38.36 5.77
CA HIS A 236 7.78 -39.26 5.00
C HIS A 236 7.38 -40.75 5.06
N VAL A 237 6.68 -41.16 6.11
CA VAL A 237 6.12 -42.51 6.23
C VAL A 237 4.88 -42.71 5.34
N ARG A 238 4.11 -41.66 5.02
CA ARG A 238 2.93 -41.74 4.13
C ARG A 238 3.18 -41.42 2.66
N GLU A 239 4.12 -40.54 2.31
CA GLU A 239 4.26 -39.97 0.96
C GLU A 239 4.59 -40.96 -0.18
N THR A 240 4.95 -42.22 0.08
CA THR A 240 5.25 -43.20 -1.00
C THR A 240 4.24 -44.32 -1.17
N VAL A 241 3.06 -44.26 -0.52
CA VAL A 241 2.00 -45.25 -0.73
C VAL A 241 1.11 -44.91 -1.94
N SER A 242 1.31 -43.74 -2.55
CA SER A 242 0.51 -43.24 -3.68
C SER A 242 1.18 -43.41 -5.07
N SER A 243 2.10 -44.36 -5.23
CA SER A 243 2.79 -44.62 -6.50
C SER A 243 2.98 -46.10 -6.80
N CYS A 244 1.92 -46.88 -6.58
CA CYS A 244 1.73 -48.21 -7.16
C CYS A 244 0.37 -48.24 -7.86
#